data_AF-A0AAW4MXP6-F1
#
_entry.id   AF-A0AAW4MXP6-F1
#
_cell.length_a   1.000
_cell.length_b   1.000
_cell.length_c   1.000
_cell.angle_alpha   90.00
_cell.angle_beta   90.00
_cell.angle_gamma   90.00
#
_symmetry.space_group_name_H-M   'P 1'
#
loop_
_entity.id
_entity.type
_entity.pdbx_description
1 polymer ?
#
loop_
_entity_poly.entity_id
_entity_poly.type
_entity_poly.pdbx_seq_one_letter_code
_entity_poly.pdbx_strand_id
1 'polypeptide(L)'
;MNLLVLGNGFDLLHGLPTTYKDFIDFTTLFRMSLEKNDISRLDYDSRMIDFILHLSPELSNELESLIKDNLWLIHLEKETIGEGWKDFEKEMSEVIQKLDEIRVECDTQFKSGQKVARVNEYLGTSLLDFWGDRCSFSSMEPIKELRDILTHDLLRLTRCLEIYLDAFVNHLDTPKYVEKLQVLNIDKVLSFNYTNTYERLYGNSEVEYDYIHGKANIEHDIETCDLVLGIDEYLTGERKDQDNEYIEFKKFYQRIFKRTGCRYLTWLKQSQEERLNIYIFGHSLDVTDKDILRQLILARHAHTTIFYIHKSDLKNQIKNLVKVIGEDELIERAYGSHITIHFKKV
;
A
#
# COMPACT_ATOMS: atom_id res chain seq x y z
N MET A 1 -11.30 16.69 -19.76
CA MET A 1 -10.21 15.82 -19.27
C MET A 1 -10.73 14.42 -18.93
N ASN A 2 -10.05 13.38 -19.41
CA ASN A 2 -10.25 11.96 -19.12
C ASN A 2 -9.16 11.46 -18.17
N LEU A 3 -9.52 11.27 -16.90
CA LEU A 3 -8.65 10.80 -15.84
C LEU A 3 -8.92 9.31 -15.58
N LEU A 4 -7.90 8.46 -15.72
CA LEU A 4 -7.95 7.06 -15.31
C LEU A 4 -7.36 6.91 -13.91
N VAL A 5 -8.09 6.29 -13.00
CA VAL A 5 -7.65 5.94 -11.65
C VAL A 5 -7.46 4.43 -11.59
N LEU A 6 -6.25 4.00 -11.26
CA LEU A 6 -5.86 2.59 -11.22
C LEU A 6 -5.59 2.13 -9.79
N GLY A 7 -5.99 0.89 -9.48
CA GLY A 7 -5.56 0.18 -8.28
C GLY A 7 -5.17 -1.26 -8.61
N ASN A 8 -4.73 -2.03 -7.61
CA ASN A 8 -3.98 -3.27 -7.81
C ASN A 8 -4.73 -4.32 -8.65
N GLY A 9 -6.07 -4.31 -8.61
CA GLY A 9 -6.90 -5.16 -9.48
C GLY A 9 -6.67 -4.96 -10.98
N PHE A 10 -6.05 -3.84 -11.38
CA PHE A 10 -5.59 -3.61 -12.75
C PHE A 10 -4.46 -4.59 -13.08
N ASP A 11 -3.38 -4.62 -12.31
CA ASP A 11 -2.25 -5.53 -12.53
C ASP A 11 -2.68 -7.00 -12.44
N LEU A 12 -3.55 -7.33 -11.48
CA LEU A 12 -4.12 -8.67 -11.32
C LEU A 12 -4.95 -9.10 -12.53
N LEU A 13 -5.73 -8.20 -13.12
CA LEU A 13 -6.47 -8.50 -14.36
C LEU A 13 -5.51 -8.81 -15.52
N HIS A 14 -4.35 -8.15 -15.53
CA HIS A 14 -3.29 -8.43 -16.49
C HIS A 14 -2.52 -9.71 -16.15
N GLY A 15 -2.78 -10.36 -15.02
CA GLY A 15 -2.09 -11.60 -14.62
C GLY A 15 -0.68 -11.37 -14.07
N LEU A 16 -0.41 -10.16 -13.59
CA LEU A 16 0.85 -9.83 -12.91
C LEU A 16 0.76 -10.24 -11.43
N PRO A 17 1.81 -10.90 -10.89
CA PRO A 17 1.88 -11.29 -9.50
C PRO A 17 2.15 -10.03 -8.65
N THR A 18 1.08 -9.40 -8.20
CA THR A 18 1.10 -8.10 -7.50
C THR A 18 0.24 -8.15 -6.25
N THR A 19 -0.28 -9.32 -5.88
CA THR A 19 -0.87 -9.49 -4.56
C THR A 19 0.21 -9.39 -3.50
N TYR A 20 -0.24 -9.10 -2.28
CA TYR A 20 0.65 -9.14 -1.13
C TYR A 20 1.26 -10.54 -0.93
N LYS A 21 0.44 -11.58 -1.15
CA LYS A 21 0.90 -12.97 -1.11
C LYS A 21 2.01 -13.26 -2.11
N ASP A 22 1.91 -12.75 -3.34
CA ASP A 22 2.94 -12.97 -4.35
C ASP A 22 4.31 -12.40 -3.91
N PHE A 23 4.30 -11.27 -3.20
CA PHE A 23 5.51 -10.68 -2.63
C PHE A 23 6.07 -11.49 -1.45
N ILE A 24 5.21 -12.01 -0.57
CA ILE A 24 5.66 -12.91 0.51
C ILE A 24 6.21 -14.22 -0.05
N ASP A 25 5.58 -14.79 -1.07
CA ASP A 25 6.06 -15.97 -1.78
C ASP A 25 7.45 -15.71 -2.39
N PHE A 26 7.67 -14.51 -2.96
CA PHE A 26 8.99 -14.09 -3.46
C PHE A 26 10.06 -14.05 -2.37
N THR A 27 9.79 -13.35 -1.25
CA THR A 27 10.76 -13.26 -0.15
C THR A 27 11.06 -14.62 0.48
N THR A 28 10.04 -15.47 0.62
CA THR A 28 10.16 -16.84 1.13
C THR A 28 11.02 -17.69 0.19
N LEU A 29 10.72 -17.68 -1.11
CA LEU A 29 11.47 -18.43 -2.13
C LEU A 29 12.92 -17.97 -2.21
N PHE A 30 13.17 -16.66 -2.15
CA PHE A 30 14.51 -16.10 -2.13
C PHE A 30 15.29 -16.57 -0.90
N ARG A 31 14.70 -16.53 0.31
CA ARG A 31 15.35 -17.04 1.52
C ARG A 31 15.68 -18.53 1.42
N MET A 32 14.77 -19.35 0.87
CA MET A 32 15.02 -20.76 0.62
C MET A 32 16.18 -20.99 -0.36
N SER A 33 16.38 -20.08 -1.32
CA SER A 33 17.49 -20.14 -2.29
C SER A 33 18.87 -19.89 -1.65
N LEU A 34 18.91 -19.13 -0.55
CA LEU A 34 20.12 -18.90 0.22
C LEU A 34 20.52 -20.15 1.03
N GLU A 35 19.55 -20.94 1.47
CA GLU A 35 19.77 -22.14 2.31
C GLU A 35 19.96 -23.42 1.50
N LYS A 36 19.28 -23.55 0.34
CA LYS A 36 19.21 -24.78 -0.47
C LYS A 36 19.89 -24.60 -1.81
N ASN A 37 20.62 -25.64 -2.24
CA ASN A 37 21.27 -25.66 -3.56
C ASN A 37 20.31 -25.73 -4.75
N ASP A 38 19.04 -26.14 -4.57
CA ASP A 38 18.09 -26.29 -5.69
C ASP A 38 16.66 -25.92 -5.28
N ILE A 39 16.19 -24.76 -5.76
CA ILE A 39 14.80 -24.29 -5.63
C ILE A 39 13.93 -24.63 -6.85
N SER A 40 14.49 -25.22 -7.91
CA SER A 40 13.80 -25.43 -9.20
C SER A 40 12.61 -26.40 -9.13
N ARG A 41 12.55 -27.21 -8.07
CA ARG A 41 11.50 -28.23 -7.84
C ARG A 41 10.39 -27.77 -6.90
N LEU A 42 10.47 -26.55 -6.38
CA LEU A 42 9.46 -26.02 -5.47
C LEU A 42 8.20 -25.62 -6.25
N ASP A 43 7.05 -25.74 -5.61
CA ASP A 43 5.73 -25.41 -6.18
C ASP A 43 5.45 -23.91 -6.06
N TYR A 44 6.24 -23.09 -6.79
CA TYR A 44 6.09 -21.65 -6.90
C TYR A 44 5.98 -21.25 -8.38
N ASP A 45 5.65 -19.96 -8.64
CA ASP A 45 5.67 -19.42 -9.99
C ASP A 45 7.05 -19.65 -10.64
N SER A 46 7.07 -20.41 -11.73
CA SER A 46 8.30 -20.76 -12.43
C SER A 46 9.08 -19.54 -12.92
N ARG A 47 8.38 -18.43 -13.22
CA ARG A 47 9.00 -17.16 -13.63
C ARG A 47 9.78 -16.54 -12.47
N MET A 48 9.24 -16.66 -11.26
CA MET A 48 9.87 -16.16 -10.04
C MET A 48 11.09 -17.01 -9.65
N ILE A 49 10.98 -18.34 -9.77
CA ILE A 49 12.10 -19.26 -9.60
C ILE A 49 13.23 -18.91 -10.58
N ASP A 50 12.90 -18.75 -11.86
CA ASP A 50 13.88 -18.41 -12.90
C ASP A 50 14.56 -17.07 -12.62
N PHE A 51 13.80 -16.04 -12.22
CA PHE A 51 14.34 -14.75 -11.82
C PHE A 51 15.33 -14.88 -10.66
N ILE A 52 14.97 -15.58 -9.58
CA ILE A 52 15.82 -15.75 -8.40
C ILE A 52 17.12 -16.50 -8.75
N LEU A 53 17.04 -17.54 -9.58
CA LEU A 53 18.21 -18.32 -10.00
C LEU A 53 19.21 -17.52 -10.86
N HIS A 54 18.74 -16.44 -11.49
CA HIS A 54 19.55 -15.59 -12.38
C HIS A 54 19.82 -14.19 -11.80
N LEU A 55 19.55 -13.96 -10.50
CA LEU A 55 19.88 -12.72 -9.83
C LEU A 55 21.39 -12.41 -9.93
N SER A 56 21.72 -11.14 -10.16
CA SER A 56 23.11 -10.70 -10.05
C SER A 56 23.59 -10.81 -8.59
N PRO A 57 24.89 -11.04 -8.35
CA PRO A 57 25.44 -11.06 -6.99
C PRO A 57 25.14 -9.78 -6.22
N GLU A 58 25.17 -8.63 -6.88
CA GLU A 58 24.90 -7.33 -6.26
C GLU A 58 23.46 -7.25 -5.75
N LEU A 59 22.49 -7.60 -6.60
CA LEU A 59 21.07 -7.54 -6.24
C LEU A 59 20.69 -8.61 -5.21
N SER A 60 21.30 -9.80 -5.30
CA SER A 60 21.14 -10.86 -4.32
C SER A 60 21.63 -10.43 -2.93
N ASN A 61 22.81 -9.81 -2.84
CA ASN A 61 23.34 -9.29 -1.58
C ASN A 61 22.47 -8.17 -0.99
N GLU A 62 21.95 -7.28 -1.84
CA GLU A 62 21.01 -6.24 -1.41
C GLU A 62 19.74 -6.88 -0.83
N LEU A 63 19.09 -7.77 -1.58
CA LEU A 63 17.89 -8.49 -1.14
C LEU A 63 18.12 -9.24 0.18
N GLU A 64 19.23 -9.96 0.33
CA GLU A 64 19.58 -10.65 1.58
C GLU A 64 19.63 -9.66 2.75
N SER A 65 20.29 -8.51 2.58
CA SER A 65 20.40 -7.50 3.64
C SER A 65 19.06 -6.86 4.03
N LEU A 66 18.13 -6.74 3.06
CA LEU A 66 16.81 -6.14 3.27
C LEU A 66 15.87 -7.08 4.03
N ILE A 67 15.95 -8.40 3.75
CA ILE A 67 15.06 -9.39 4.38
C ILE A 67 15.59 -9.95 5.70
N LYS A 68 16.92 -9.91 5.90
CA LYS A 68 17.57 -10.52 7.05
C LYS A 68 17.11 -9.86 8.36
N ASP A 69 16.62 -10.67 9.29
CA ASP A 69 16.17 -10.23 10.61
C ASP A 69 15.17 -9.06 10.54
N ASN A 70 14.33 -9.02 9.49
CA ASN A 70 13.30 -8.00 9.32
C ASN A 70 12.04 -8.40 10.11
N LEU A 71 11.71 -7.65 11.16
CA LEU A 71 10.61 -7.98 12.07
C LEU A 71 9.24 -7.94 11.39
N TRP A 72 9.05 -7.04 10.40
CA TRP A 72 7.82 -7.05 9.62
C TRP A 72 7.71 -8.34 8.84
N LEU A 73 8.69 -8.72 8.01
CA LEU A 73 8.63 -9.99 7.26
C LEU A 73 8.41 -11.20 8.17
N ILE A 74 9.11 -11.28 9.30
CA ILE A 74 8.95 -12.37 10.27
C ILE A 74 7.52 -12.46 10.81
N HIS A 75 6.92 -11.32 11.17
CA HIS A 75 5.53 -11.28 11.64
C HIS A 75 4.55 -11.68 10.53
N LEU A 76 4.82 -11.19 9.33
CA LEU A 76 3.98 -11.35 8.16
C LEU A 76 3.94 -12.77 7.57
N GLU A 77 5.02 -13.54 7.73
CA GLU A 77 5.10 -14.94 7.27
C GLU A 77 4.39 -15.92 8.22
N LYS A 78 4.21 -15.55 9.49
CA LYS A 78 3.57 -16.40 10.51
C LYS A 78 2.04 -16.34 10.45
N GLU A 79 1.51 -15.17 10.15
CA GLU A 79 0.08 -14.95 10.09
C GLU A 79 -0.49 -15.42 8.75
N THR A 80 -1.65 -16.07 8.77
CA THR A 80 -2.48 -16.21 7.55
C THR A 80 -3.12 -14.86 7.25
N ILE A 81 -2.29 -13.90 6.83
CA ILE A 81 -2.75 -12.58 6.40
C ILE A 81 -3.61 -12.80 5.16
N GLY A 82 -4.69 -12.02 5.05
CA GLY A 82 -5.52 -12.03 3.84
C GLY A 82 -4.68 -11.79 2.57
N GLU A 83 -5.25 -12.10 1.41
CA GLU A 83 -4.50 -12.11 0.16
C GLU A 83 -4.09 -10.70 -0.34
N GLY A 84 -4.53 -9.61 0.31
CA GLY A 84 -4.39 -8.24 -0.19
C GLY A 84 -3.52 -7.29 0.63
N TRP A 85 -2.97 -6.27 -0.03
CA TRP A 85 -2.18 -5.17 0.58
C TRP A 85 -2.91 -4.44 1.72
N LYS A 86 -4.24 -4.32 1.62
CA LYS A 86 -5.06 -3.73 2.68
C LYS A 86 -4.95 -4.50 4.00
N ASP A 87 -4.84 -5.82 3.92
CA ASP A 87 -4.76 -6.67 5.10
C ASP A 87 -3.41 -6.41 5.80
N PHE A 88 -2.31 -6.28 5.04
CA PHE A 88 -1.01 -5.84 5.57
C PHE A 88 -1.08 -4.47 6.27
N GLU A 89 -1.65 -3.45 5.62
CA GLU A 89 -1.76 -2.11 6.21
C GLU A 89 -2.57 -2.11 7.50
N LYS A 90 -3.61 -2.96 7.56
CA LYS A 90 -4.42 -3.15 8.76
C LYS A 90 -3.62 -3.82 9.88
N GLU A 91 -2.88 -4.89 9.60
CA GLU A 91 -2.04 -5.57 10.60
C GLU A 91 -0.93 -4.63 11.13
N MET A 92 -0.24 -3.93 10.24
CA MET A 92 0.75 -2.92 10.63
C MET A 92 0.10 -1.83 11.51
N SER A 93 -1.11 -1.37 11.17
CA SER A 93 -1.83 -0.38 11.96
C SER A 93 -2.18 -0.89 13.36
N GLU A 94 -2.60 -2.15 13.48
CA GLU A 94 -2.88 -2.76 14.77
C GLU A 94 -1.62 -2.89 15.64
N VAL A 95 -0.48 -3.30 15.06
CA VAL A 95 0.81 -3.38 15.77
C VAL A 95 1.23 -2.00 16.28
N ILE A 96 1.19 -0.97 15.43
CA ILE A 96 1.58 0.39 15.81
C ILE A 96 0.64 0.99 16.86
N GLN A 97 -0.67 0.74 16.76
CA GLN A 97 -1.63 1.18 17.77
C GLN A 97 -1.37 0.54 19.14
N LYS A 98 -1.13 -0.77 19.19
CA LYS A 98 -0.79 -1.48 20.43
C LYS A 98 0.51 -0.97 21.05
N LEU A 99 1.53 -0.70 20.22
CA LEU A 99 2.79 -0.15 20.69
C LEU A 99 2.63 1.28 21.24
N ASP A 100 1.78 2.10 20.62
CA ASP A 100 1.43 3.42 21.13
C ASP A 100 0.65 3.37 22.45
N GLU A 101 -0.31 2.45 22.58
CA GLU A 101 -1.03 2.22 23.84
C GLU A 101 -0.07 1.87 24.98
N ILE A 102 0.84 0.91 24.74
CA ILE A 102 1.90 0.55 25.69
C ILE A 102 2.74 1.77 26.08
N ARG A 103 3.15 2.57 25.09
CA ARG A 103 3.95 3.77 25.33
C ARG A 103 3.22 4.74 26.25
N VAL A 104 1.94 5.02 26.00
CA VAL A 104 1.12 5.93 26.80
C VAL A 104 0.89 5.39 28.22
N GLU A 105 0.61 4.09 28.36
CA GLU A 105 0.46 3.45 29.67
C GLU A 105 1.76 3.53 30.49
N CYS A 106 2.89 3.28 29.86
CA CYS A 106 4.20 3.32 30.50
C CYS A 106 4.60 4.75 30.89
N ASP A 107 4.44 5.72 29.99
CA ASP A 107 4.71 7.13 30.26
C ASP A 107 3.85 7.67 31.42
N THR A 108 2.57 7.28 31.48
CA THR A 108 1.68 7.63 32.60
C THR A 108 2.17 7.05 33.93
N GLN A 109 2.60 5.78 33.94
CA GLN A 109 3.15 5.12 35.12
C GLN A 109 4.43 5.80 35.60
N PHE A 110 5.36 6.11 34.70
CA PHE A 110 6.60 6.82 35.05
C PHE A 110 6.33 8.23 35.57
N LYS A 111 5.40 8.98 34.94
CA LYS A 111 4.97 10.31 35.43
C LYS A 111 4.31 10.27 36.81
N SER A 112 3.69 9.14 37.18
CA SER A 112 3.16 8.91 38.53
C SER A 112 4.23 8.57 39.57
N GLY A 113 5.51 8.50 39.18
CA GLY A 113 6.65 8.22 40.05
C GLY A 113 7.01 6.75 40.19
N GLN A 114 6.40 5.86 39.38
CA GLN A 114 6.77 4.45 39.36
C GLN A 114 8.15 4.27 38.73
N LYS A 115 8.99 3.41 39.32
CA LYS A 115 10.32 3.07 38.77
C LYS A 115 10.28 1.99 37.69
N VAL A 116 9.21 1.20 37.69
CA VAL A 116 8.98 0.10 36.74
C VAL A 116 7.54 0.20 36.28
N ALA A 117 7.35 0.42 34.99
CA ALA A 117 6.05 0.40 34.35
C ALA A 117 5.70 -1.04 33.96
N ARG A 118 4.49 -1.49 34.28
CA ARG A 118 3.98 -2.81 33.88
C ARG A 118 3.10 -2.66 32.65
N VAL A 119 3.21 -3.63 31.75
CA VAL A 119 2.40 -3.67 30.54
C VAL A 119 1.22 -4.60 30.73
N ASN A 120 0.08 -4.19 30.17
CA ASN A 120 -1.09 -5.03 30.11
C ASN A 120 -0.75 -6.38 29.45
N GLU A 121 -1.10 -7.49 30.10
CA GLU A 121 -0.79 -8.84 29.63
C GLU A 121 -1.33 -9.13 28.21
N TYR A 122 -2.51 -8.61 27.88
CA TYR A 122 -3.08 -8.73 26.54
C TYR A 122 -2.23 -8.00 25.49
N LEU A 123 -1.80 -6.77 25.78
CA LEU A 123 -0.95 -6.00 24.86
C LEU A 123 0.43 -6.65 24.71
N GLY A 124 1.03 -7.08 25.83
CA GLY A 124 2.33 -7.75 25.82
C GLY A 124 2.34 -9.06 25.03
N THR A 125 1.31 -9.90 25.21
CA THR A 125 1.16 -11.15 24.45
C THR A 125 0.91 -10.89 22.95
N SER A 126 0.18 -9.83 22.61
CA SER A 126 -0.09 -9.48 21.20
C SER A 126 1.13 -8.94 20.44
N LEU A 127 2.19 -8.51 21.13
CA LEU A 127 3.45 -8.03 20.54
C LEU A 127 4.63 -8.96 20.86
N LEU A 128 4.36 -10.21 21.23
CA LEU A 128 5.37 -11.18 21.61
C LEU A 128 6.47 -11.33 20.54
N ASP A 129 6.09 -11.31 19.26
CA ASP A 129 7.00 -11.41 18.13
C ASP A 129 8.01 -10.25 18.02
N PHE A 130 7.67 -9.08 18.57
CA PHE A 130 8.45 -7.86 18.41
C PHE A 130 9.42 -7.60 19.57
N TRP A 131 9.03 -7.95 20.80
CA TRP A 131 9.86 -7.68 21.98
C TRP A 131 10.03 -8.84 22.95
N GLY A 132 9.51 -10.04 22.62
CA GLY A 132 9.57 -11.23 23.46
C GLY A 132 8.68 -11.15 24.70
N ASP A 133 9.02 -11.93 25.74
CA ASP A 133 8.25 -12.02 27.01
C ASP A 133 8.35 -10.77 27.91
N ARG A 134 8.58 -9.58 27.33
CA ARG A 134 8.72 -8.34 28.10
C ARG A 134 7.37 -7.87 28.62
N CYS A 135 7.15 -8.02 29.92
CA CYS A 135 5.94 -7.57 30.61
C CYS A 135 6.12 -6.28 31.43
N SER A 136 7.33 -5.71 31.46
CA SER A 136 7.62 -4.48 32.23
C SER A 136 8.85 -3.74 31.72
N PHE A 137 8.86 -2.43 31.94
CA PHE A 137 9.93 -1.52 31.51
C PHE A 137 10.46 -0.69 32.67
N SER A 138 11.78 -0.55 32.74
CA SER A 138 12.45 0.35 33.70
C SER A 138 12.68 1.75 33.14
N SER A 139 12.47 1.94 31.84
CA SER A 139 12.58 3.23 31.12
C SER A 139 11.79 3.16 29.82
N MET A 140 11.66 4.31 29.13
CA MET A 140 11.04 4.38 27.79
C MET A 140 11.97 3.91 26.66
N GLU A 141 13.26 3.73 26.93
CA GLU A 141 14.26 3.44 25.89
C GLU A 141 13.97 2.17 25.09
N PRO A 142 13.58 1.02 25.69
CA PRO A 142 13.28 -0.18 24.91
C PRO A 142 12.09 -0.03 23.94
N ILE A 143 11.12 0.83 24.28
CA ILE A 143 9.96 1.10 23.41
C ILE A 143 10.40 1.96 22.22
N LYS A 144 11.27 2.95 22.45
CA LYS A 144 11.86 3.78 21.39
C LYS A 144 12.78 2.98 20.48
N GLU A 145 13.65 2.14 21.05
CA GLU A 145 14.52 1.24 20.30
C GLU A 145 13.71 0.33 19.38
N LEU A 146 12.61 -0.26 19.89
CA LEU A 146 11.73 -1.07 19.05
C LEU A 146 11.08 -0.26 17.93
N ARG A 147 10.58 0.95 18.23
CA ARG A 147 10.06 1.85 17.20
C ARG A 147 11.11 2.09 16.11
N ASP A 148 12.34 2.42 16.49
CA ASP A 148 13.41 2.74 15.54
C ASP A 148 13.76 1.52 14.67
N ILE A 149 13.79 0.32 15.25
CA ILE A 149 13.93 -0.94 14.52
C ILE A 149 12.78 -1.13 13.53
N LEU A 150 11.52 -0.97 13.97
CA LEU A 150 10.36 -1.13 13.10
C LEU A 150 10.31 -0.11 11.97
N THR A 151 10.73 1.13 12.23
CA THR A 151 10.82 2.17 11.20
C THR A 151 11.86 1.77 10.16
N HIS A 152 13.06 1.37 10.60
CA HIS A 152 14.12 0.91 9.70
C HIS A 152 13.69 -0.34 8.91
N ASP A 153 13.02 -1.29 9.56
CA ASP A 153 12.56 -2.53 8.91
C ASP A 153 11.49 -2.27 7.87
N LEU A 154 10.64 -1.27 8.09
CA LEU A 154 9.67 -0.84 7.09
C LEU A 154 10.36 -0.25 5.87
N LEU A 155 11.44 0.53 6.04
CA LEU A 155 12.24 1.03 4.91
C LEU A 155 12.88 -0.14 4.13
N ARG A 156 13.46 -1.11 4.84
CA ARG A 156 14.04 -2.32 4.22
C ARG A 156 13.00 -3.13 3.45
N LEU A 157 11.83 -3.35 4.05
CA LEU A 157 10.70 -4.05 3.45
C LEU A 157 10.23 -3.33 2.18
N THR A 158 10.09 -2.01 2.26
CA THR A 158 9.61 -1.17 1.16
C THR A 158 10.58 -1.18 -0.01
N ARG A 159 11.90 -1.14 0.25
CA ARG A 159 12.92 -1.29 -0.80
C ARG A 159 12.92 -2.70 -1.40
N CYS A 160 12.74 -3.73 -0.58
CA CYS A 160 12.61 -5.11 -1.08
C CYS A 160 11.40 -5.27 -2.02
N LEU A 161 10.28 -4.64 -1.66
CA LEU A 161 9.10 -4.57 -2.50
C LEU A 161 9.36 -3.83 -3.82
N GLU A 162 10.09 -2.71 -3.78
CA GLU A 162 10.47 -1.97 -4.99
C GLU A 162 11.29 -2.81 -5.96
N ILE A 163 12.30 -3.54 -5.46
CA ILE A 163 13.11 -4.47 -6.25
C ILE A 163 12.21 -5.54 -6.88
N TYR A 164 11.36 -6.18 -6.09
CA TYR A 164 10.43 -7.20 -6.58
C TYR A 164 9.55 -6.68 -7.72
N LEU A 165 8.97 -5.49 -7.56
CA LEU A 165 8.04 -4.93 -8.53
C LEU A 165 8.75 -4.47 -9.81
N ASP A 166 9.90 -3.81 -9.69
CA ASP A 166 10.59 -3.28 -10.86
C ASP A 166 11.45 -4.33 -11.55
N ALA A 167 12.35 -4.99 -10.83
CA ALA A 167 13.30 -5.95 -11.44
C ALA A 167 12.63 -7.25 -11.90
N PHE A 168 11.49 -7.63 -11.32
CA PHE A 168 10.77 -8.83 -11.72
C PHE A 168 9.42 -8.52 -12.39
N VAL A 169 8.46 -7.92 -11.68
CA VAL A 169 7.08 -7.80 -12.19
C VAL A 169 6.99 -6.94 -13.45
N ASN A 170 7.69 -5.81 -13.51
CA ASN A 170 7.69 -4.92 -14.68
C ASN A 170 8.38 -5.53 -15.92
N HIS A 171 9.08 -6.66 -15.79
CA HIS A 171 9.75 -7.36 -16.89
C HIS A 171 9.01 -8.61 -17.37
N LEU A 172 7.82 -8.90 -16.84
CA LEU A 172 7.03 -10.05 -17.31
C LEU A 172 6.35 -9.76 -18.67
N ASP A 173 6.62 -10.63 -19.65
CA ASP A 173 6.22 -10.50 -21.06
C ASP A 173 4.74 -10.81 -21.38
N THR A 174 3.88 -11.04 -20.39
CA THR A 174 2.52 -11.58 -20.64
C THR A 174 1.37 -10.92 -19.88
N PRO A 175 1.28 -9.59 -19.80
CA PRO A 175 0.09 -8.97 -19.24
C PRO A 175 -1.11 -9.12 -20.20
N LYS A 176 -2.22 -9.69 -19.73
CA LYS A 176 -3.46 -9.85 -20.51
C LYS A 176 -3.99 -8.49 -20.99
N TYR A 177 -4.02 -8.27 -22.29
CA TYR A 177 -4.50 -7.01 -22.87
C TYR A 177 -6.02 -6.85 -22.77
N VAL A 178 -6.49 -5.66 -22.43
CA VAL A 178 -7.91 -5.29 -22.30
C VAL A 178 -8.24 -4.20 -23.33
N GLU A 179 -8.65 -4.61 -24.53
CA GLU A 179 -8.91 -3.72 -25.67
C GLU A 179 -9.85 -2.55 -25.35
N LYS A 180 -10.83 -2.77 -24.47
CA LYS A 180 -11.84 -1.78 -24.08
C LYS A 180 -11.24 -0.50 -23.48
N LEU A 181 -10.02 -0.55 -22.96
CA LEU A 181 -9.33 0.61 -22.38
C LEU A 181 -8.77 1.56 -23.44
N GLN A 182 -8.40 1.08 -24.64
CA GLN A 182 -7.88 1.94 -25.71
C GLN A 182 -8.90 3.00 -26.16
N VAL A 183 -10.19 2.68 -26.07
CA VAL A 183 -11.28 3.53 -26.59
C VAL A 183 -11.58 4.72 -25.68
N LEU A 184 -10.97 4.80 -24.48
CA LEU A 184 -11.28 5.83 -23.49
C LEU A 184 -10.55 7.16 -23.70
N ASN A 185 -9.58 7.24 -24.63
CA ASN A 185 -8.76 8.43 -24.90
C ASN A 185 -8.29 9.11 -23.60
N ILE A 186 -7.48 8.39 -22.83
CA ILE A 186 -7.04 8.82 -21.50
C ILE A 186 -6.00 9.94 -21.62
N ASP A 187 -6.25 11.08 -20.96
CA ASP A 187 -5.31 12.19 -20.90
C ASP A 187 -4.33 12.01 -19.73
N LYS A 188 -4.84 11.54 -18.59
CA LYS A 188 -4.08 11.45 -17.33
C LYS A 188 -4.35 10.15 -16.59
N VAL A 189 -3.32 9.59 -15.96
CA VAL A 189 -3.40 8.37 -15.15
C VAL A 189 -2.96 8.68 -13.73
N LEU A 190 -3.87 8.46 -12.78
CA LEU A 190 -3.59 8.46 -11.36
C LEU A 190 -3.47 7.01 -10.89
N SER A 191 -2.24 6.57 -10.63
CA SER A 191 -1.96 5.20 -10.22
C SER A 191 -1.81 5.10 -8.71
N PHE A 192 -2.56 4.17 -8.11
CA PHE A 192 -2.30 3.66 -6.78
C PHE A 192 -1.41 2.41 -6.82
N ASN A 193 -1.12 1.87 -8.01
CA ASN A 193 -0.15 0.81 -8.18
C ASN A 193 1.25 1.39 -8.21
N TYR A 194 2.20 0.60 -7.72
CA TYR A 194 3.63 0.88 -7.79
C TYR A 194 4.23 0.54 -9.18
N THR A 195 3.64 -0.42 -9.90
CA THR A 195 4.08 -0.87 -11.22
C THR A 195 3.71 0.12 -12.33
N ASN A 196 4.39 0.03 -13.46
CA ASN A 196 4.14 0.89 -14.63
C ASN A 196 3.28 0.20 -15.71
N THR A 197 2.43 -0.76 -15.33
CA THR A 197 1.68 -1.63 -16.26
C THR A 197 0.89 -0.85 -17.31
N TYR A 198 0.18 0.22 -16.91
CA TYR A 198 -0.58 1.01 -17.89
C TYR A 198 0.35 1.71 -18.88
N GLU A 199 1.42 2.33 -18.38
CA GLU A 199 2.40 3.07 -19.18
C GLU A 199 3.04 2.15 -20.23
N ARG A 200 3.37 0.90 -19.87
CA ARG A 200 3.96 -0.09 -20.79
C ARG A 200 3.00 -0.60 -21.86
N LEU A 201 1.70 -0.73 -21.55
CA LEU A 201 0.75 -1.44 -22.42
C LEU A 201 -0.21 -0.54 -23.20
N TYR A 202 -0.64 0.55 -22.58
CA TYR A 202 -1.66 1.46 -23.12
C TYR A 202 -1.14 2.90 -23.25
N GLY A 203 -0.02 3.20 -22.59
CA GLY A 203 0.57 4.52 -22.56
C GLY A 203 1.01 5.04 -23.93
N ASN A 204 1.10 6.35 -24.02
CA ASN A 204 1.76 7.07 -25.12
C ASN A 204 2.41 8.35 -24.57
N SER A 205 3.08 9.12 -25.42
CA SER A 205 3.83 10.33 -25.03
C SER A 205 2.97 11.49 -24.54
N GLU A 206 1.67 11.46 -24.77
CA GLU A 206 0.74 12.53 -24.41
C GLU A 206 0.09 12.30 -23.03
N VAL A 207 0.13 11.07 -22.51
CA VAL A 207 -0.47 10.73 -21.22
C VAL A 207 0.40 11.23 -20.06
N GLU A 208 -0.19 11.98 -19.14
CA GLU A 208 0.47 12.37 -17.89
C GLU A 208 0.20 11.34 -16.78
N TYR A 209 1.23 11.03 -15.99
CA TYR A 209 1.15 10.06 -14.88
C TYR A 209 1.42 10.71 -13.53
N ASP A 210 0.69 10.27 -12.51
CA ASP A 210 0.93 10.57 -11.11
C ASP A 210 0.73 9.31 -10.28
N TYR A 211 1.77 8.91 -9.57
CA TYR A 211 1.81 7.69 -8.77
C TYR A 211 1.66 8.10 -7.30
N ILE A 212 0.46 7.86 -6.74
CA ILE A 212 0.09 8.31 -5.40
C ILE A 212 1.00 7.73 -4.33
N HIS A 213 1.38 6.47 -4.51
CA HIS A 213 2.19 5.71 -3.56
C HIS A 213 3.62 5.48 -4.06
N GLY A 214 4.13 6.31 -4.97
CA GLY A 214 5.46 6.12 -5.59
C GLY A 214 5.44 5.14 -6.75
N LYS A 215 6.53 5.13 -7.52
CA LYS A 215 6.69 4.30 -8.73
C LYS A 215 7.94 3.45 -8.57
N ALA A 216 7.79 2.14 -8.67
CA ALA A 216 8.89 1.21 -8.48
C ALA A 216 10.02 1.51 -9.49
N ASN A 217 11.25 1.57 -8.98
CA ASN A 217 12.43 1.87 -9.78
C ASN A 217 13.68 1.19 -9.17
N ILE A 218 14.28 0.28 -9.93
CA ILE A 218 15.44 -0.49 -9.49
C ILE A 218 16.67 0.39 -9.24
N GLU A 219 16.78 1.54 -9.91
CA GLU A 219 17.89 2.49 -9.76
C GLU A 219 17.89 3.24 -8.42
N HIS A 220 16.81 3.14 -7.63
CA HIS A 220 16.78 3.65 -6.27
C HIS A 220 17.61 2.78 -5.31
N ASP A 221 17.80 3.27 -4.10
CA ASP A 221 18.31 2.55 -2.93
C ASP A 221 17.33 2.74 -1.75
N ILE A 222 17.69 2.28 -0.54
CA ILE A 222 16.82 2.40 0.63
C ILE A 222 16.45 3.85 0.99
N GLU A 223 17.34 4.81 0.72
CA GLU A 223 17.14 6.22 1.05
C GLU A 223 16.35 6.98 -0.02
N THR A 224 16.47 6.54 -1.27
CA THR A 224 15.83 7.16 -2.44
C THR A 224 14.53 6.48 -2.88
N CYS A 225 14.22 5.31 -2.33
CA CYS A 225 12.96 4.59 -2.55
C CYS A 225 11.74 5.47 -2.27
N ASP A 226 10.93 5.73 -3.30
CA ASP A 226 9.79 6.65 -3.22
C ASP A 226 8.46 5.95 -2.87
N LEU A 227 8.46 4.63 -2.73
CA LEU A 227 7.25 3.86 -2.45
C LEU A 227 6.64 4.23 -1.09
N VAL A 228 5.33 4.45 -1.06
CA VAL A 228 4.56 4.71 0.15
C VAL A 228 3.91 3.41 0.59
N LEU A 229 4.31 2.92 1.75
CA LEU A 229 3.78 1.73 2.39
C LEU A 229 3.63 2.04 3.88
N GLY A 230 2.40 2.39 4.28
CA GLY A 230 2.14 2.95 5.60
C GLY A 230 0.69 2.79 6.03
N ILE A 231 0.37 3.33 7.19
CA ILE A 231 -0.96 3.29 7.81
C ILE A 231 -1.66 4.64 7.72
N ASP A 232 -2.97 4.63 7.88
CA ASP A 232 -3.74 5.86 8.07
C ASP A 232 -3.56 6.45 9.47
N GLU A 233 -4.00 7.70 9.62
CA GLU A 233 -4.12 8.31 10.92
C GLU A 233 -5.13 7.56 11.80
N TYR A 234 -4.64 7.03 12.93
CA TYR A 234 -5.46 6.34 13.94
C TYR A 234 -5.72 7.22 15.17
N LEU A 235 -4.96 8.29 15.38
CA LEU A 235 -5.14 9.19 16.52
C LEU A 235 -6.38 10.07 16.33
N THR A 236 -7.01 10.42 17.44
CA THR A 236 -8.20 11.27 17.50
C THR A 236 -8.02 12.40 18.51
N GLY A 237 -8.85 13.45 18.39
CA GLY A 237 -8.81 14.61 19.28
C GLY A 237 -7.47 15.34 19.25
N GLU A 238 -7.07 15.93 20.37
CA GLU A 238 -5.83 16.71 20.49
C GLU A 238 -4.56 15.89 20.19
N ARG A 239 -4.58 14.58 20.47
CA ARG A 239 -3.43 13.70 20.19
C ARG A 239 -3.08 13.68 18.71
N LYS A 240 -4.07 13.73 17.82
CA LYS A 240 -3.85 13.76 16.37
C LYS A 240 -2.99 14.94 15.94
N ASP A 241 -3.15 16.08 16.60
CA ASP A 241 -2.48 17.33 16.21
C ASP A 241 -1.14 17.55 16.93
N GLN A 242 -0.87 16.79 18.01
CA GLN A 242 0.28 17.04 18.90
C GLN A 242 1.25 15.85 19.00
N ASP A 243 0.79 14.62 18.74
CA ASP A 243 1.56 13.40 18.98
C ASP A 243 2.10 12.82 17.67
N ASN A 244 3.43 12.94 17.51
CA ASN A 244 4.15 12.55 16.30
C ASN A 244 5.04 11.32 16.49
N GLU A 245 4.91 10.58 17.60
CA GLU A 245 5.84 9.49 17.92
C GLU A 245 5.98 8.44 16.81
N TYR A 246 4.85 8.07 16.19
CA TYR A 246 4.77 7.07 15.12
C TYR A 246 4.43 7.70 13.76
N ILE A 247 4.75 8.97 13.56
CA ILE A 247 4.38 9.70 12.34
C ILE A 247 5.00 9.08 11.08
N GLU A 248 6.18 8.46 11.19
CA GLU A 248 6.91 7.85 10.07
C GLU A 248 6.18 6.66 9.42
N PHE A 249 5.30 5.99 10.17
CA PHE A 249 4.44 4.93 9.66
C PHE A 249 3.24 5.48 8.88
N LYS A 250 2.91 6.78 9.00
CA LYS A 250 1.70 7.35 8.42
C LYS A 250 1.90 7.69 6.94
N LYS A 251 0.96 7.28 6.08
CA LYS A 251 1.04 7.51 4.62
C LYS A 251 1.18 8.98 4.26
N PHE A 252 0.45 9.88 4.93
CA PHE A 252 0.52 11.31 4.62
C PHE A 252 1.94 11.86 4.85
N TYR A 253 2.62 11.41 5.90
CA TYR A 253 3.99 11.79 6.20
C TYR A 253 4.93 11.28 5.11
N GLN A 254 4.82 9.99 4.76
CA GLN A 254 5.65 9.39 3.71
C GLN A 254 5.45 10.09 2.36
N ARG A 255 4.22 10.40 1.96
CA ARG A 255 3.93 11.15 0.72
C ARG A 255 4.59 12.53 0.71
N ILE A 256 4.57 13.26 1.84
CA ILE A 256 5.23 14.57 1.97
C ILE A 256 6.75 14.42 1.93
N PHE A 257 7.28 13.48 2.72
CA PHE A 257 8.71 13.24 2.86
C PHE A 257 9.35 12.80 1.52
N LYS A 258 8.70 11.87 0.83
CA LYS A 258 9.11 11.31 -0.47
C LYS A 258 8.66 12.15 -1.67
N ARG A 259 7.83 13.17 -1.44
CA ARG A 259 7.29 14.11 -2.45
C ARG A 259 6.49 13.43 -3.58
N THR A 260 5.73 12.39 -3.25
CA THR A 260 4.92 11.61 -4.20
C THR A 260 3.47 12.09 -4.24
N GLY A 261 2.77 11.78 -5.34
CA GLY A 261 1.30 11.78 -5.39
C GLY A 261 0.60 13.13 -5.24
N CYS A 262 1.17 14.25 -5.70
CA CYS A 262 0.55 15.58 -5.58
C CYS A 262 0.21 16.27 -6.90
N ARG A 263 0.57 15.70 -8.06
CA ARG A 263 0.33 16.34 -9.37
C ARG A 263 -1.16 16.38 -9.70
N TYR A 264 -1.94 15.38 -9.28
CA TYR A 264 -3.38 15.32 -9.52
C TYR A 264 -4.14 16.52 -8.94
N LEU A 265 -3.65 17.13 -7.86
CA LEU A 265 -4.23 18.35 -7.30
C LEU A 265 -4.16 19.51 -8.29
N THR A 266 -3.08 19.58 -9.08
CA THR A 266 -2.93 20.57 -10.16
C THR A 266 -3.90 20.27 -11.29
N TRP A 267 -4.07 19.00 -11.66
CA TRP A 267 -5.04 18.58 -12.67
C TRP A 267 -6.48 18.90 -12.28
N LEU A 268 -6.84 18.71 -11.02
CA LEU A 268 -8.15 19.09 -10.48
C LEU A 268 -8.39 20.60 -10.49
N LYS A 269 -7.34 21.41 -10.23
CA LYS A 269 -7.44 22.87 -10.34
C LYS A 269 -7.60 23.35 -11.78
N GLN A 270 -6.89 22.72 -12.73
CA GLN A 270 -6.97 23.06 -14.16
C GLN A 270 -8.32 22.66 -14.79
N SER A 271 -8.97 21.62 -14.26
CA SER A 271 -10.25 21.11 -14.76
C SER A 271 -11.49 21.76 -14.12
N GLN A 272 -11.35 22.90 -13.45
CA GLN A 272 -12.46 23.57 -12.77
C GLN A 272 -13.55 24.11 -13.69
N GLU A 273 -13.26 24.31 -14.98
CA GLU A 273 -14.22 24.84 -15.96
C GLU A 273 -14.66 23.81 -17.01
N GLU A 274 -14.06 22.62 -17.01
CA GLU A 274 -14.28 21.59 -18.02
C GLU A 274 -14.86 20.31 -17.43
N ARG A 275 -15.47 19.49 -18.28
CA ARG A 275 -15.95 18.16 -17.90
C ARG A 275 -14.77 17.27 -17.50
N LEU A 276 -14.85 16.71 -16.29
CA LEU A 276 -13.89 15.74 -15.76
C LEU A 276 -14.51 14.33 -15.82
N ASN A 277 -14.10 13.53 -16.80
CA ASN A 277 -14.49 12.11 -16.83
C ASN A 277 -13.46 11.32 -16.02
N ILE A 278 -13.92 10.61 -14.99
CA ILE A 278 -13.08 9.79 -14.12
C ILE A 278 -13.40 8.33 -14.40
N TYR A 279 -12.41 7.54 -14.76
CA TYR A 279 -12.54 6.11 -14.98
C TYR A 279 -11.82 5.40 -13.85
N ILE A 280 -12.51 4.62 -13.02
CA ILE A 280 -11.87 3.88 -11.93
C ILE A 280 -11.80 2.40 -12.32
N PHE A 281 -10.60 1.85 -12.35
CA PHE A 281 -10.35 0.48 -12.79
C PHE A 281 -9.44 -0.26 -11.81
N GLY A 282 -9.84 -1.44 -11.36
CA GLY A 282 -9.01 -2.29 -10.49
C GLY A 282 -8.80 -1.74 -9.07
N HIS A 283 -9.35 -0.57 -8.74
CA HIS A 283 -9.29 0.00 -7.41
C HIS A 283 -10.38 -0.59 -6.50
N SER A 284 -10.02 -0.91 -5.27
CA SER A 284 -10.93 -1.46 -4.24
C SER A 284 -11.93 -0.42 -3.70
N LEU A 285 -11.65 0.86 -3.97
CA LEU A 285 -12.33 2.04 -3.42
C LEU A 285 -12.29 2.11 -1.88
N ASP A 286 -11.27 1.52 -1.27
CA ASP A 286 -11.21 1.37 0.17
C ASP A 286 -11.05 2.70 0.91
N VAL A 287 -11.33 2.67 2.22
CA VAL A 287 -11.24 3.85 3.08
C VAL A 287 -9.80 4.31 3.28
N THR A 288 -8.83 3.43 3.03
CA THR A 288 -7.39 3.74 3.12
C THR A 288 -6.91 4.78 2.12
N ASP A 289 -7.67 4.99 1.02
CA ASP A 289 -7.40 6.01 0.02
C ASP A 289 -8.53 7.05 -0.04
N LYS A 290 -9.32 7.15 1.04
CA LYS A 290 -10.53 7.97 1.10
C LYS A 290 -10.26 9.45 0.85
N ASP A 291 -9.16 10.00 1.35
CA ASP A 291 -8.81 11.41 1.21
C ASP A 291 -8.74 11.83 -0.26
N ILE A 292 -8.06 11.01 -1.08
CA ILE A 292 -7.90 11.25 -2.52
C ILE A 292 -9.17 10.88 -3.28
N LEU A 293 -9.74 9.69 -3.05
CA LEU A 293 -10.93 9.22 -3.76
C LEU A 293 -12.14 10.14 -3.55
N ARG A 294 -12.36 10.59 -2.31
CA ARG A 294 -13.47 11.50 -1.99
C ARG A 294 -13.30 12.83 -2.73
N GLN A 295 -12.08 13.38 -2.77
CA GLN A 295 -11.82 14.64 -3.45
C GLN A 295 -12.06 14.53 -4.97
N LEU A 296 -11.65 13.41 -5.57
CA LEU A 296 -11.88 13.14 -7.00
C LEU A 296 -13.36 13.00 -7.34
N ILE A 297 -14.06 12.09 -6.64
CA ILE A 297 -15.44 11.72 -6.96
C ILE A 297 -16.41 12.88 -6.70
N LEU A 298 -16.13 13.72 -5.69
CA LEU A 298 -16.98 14.85 -5.32
C LEU A 298 -16.61 16.16 -6.03
N ALA A 299 -15.64 16.15 -6.95
CA ALA A 299 -15.30 17.35 -7.71
C ALA A 299 -16.51 17.84 -8.56
N ARG A 300 -16.64 19.16 -8.69
CA ARG A 300 -17.85 19.85 -9.22
C ARG A 300 -18.31 19.37 -10.60
N HIS A 301 -17.39 18.92 -11.45
CA HIS A 301 -17.65 18.47 -12.83
C HIS A 301 -17.25 17.00 -13.07
N ALA A 302 -17.10 16.23 -11.99
CA ALA A 302 -16.74 14.82 -12.08
C ALA A 302 -17.91 13.96 -12.57
N HIS A 303 -17.64 13.19 -13.63
CA HIS A 303 -18.46 12.08 -14.08
C HIS A 303 -17.64 10.80 -13.94
N THR A 304 -17.96 9.98 -12.95
CA THR A 304 -17.20 8.80 -12.58
C THR A 304 -17.81 7.55 -13.19
N THR A 305 -17.02 6.79 -13.94
CA THR A 305 -17.34 5.42 -14.36
C THR A 305 -16.47 4.45 -13.58
N ILE A 306 -17.10 3.56 -12.81
CA ILE A 306 -16.43 2.55 -12.00
C ILE A 306 -16.57 1.20 -12.71
N PHE A 307 -15.44 0.61 -13.07
CA PHE A 307 -15.41 -0.68 -13.76
C PHE A 307 -15.40 -1.86 -12.77
N TYR A 308 -16.13 -2.92 -13.11
CA TYR A 308 -16.17 -4.16 -12.34
C TYR A 308 -16.16 -5.38 -13.27
N ILE A 309 -15.60 -6.50 -12.82
CA ILE A 309 -15.53 -7.74 -13.61
C ILE A 309 -16.68 -8.67 -13.20
N HIS A 310 -16.78 -8.94 -11.90
CA HIS A 310 -17.79 -9.79 -11.29
C HIS A 310 -18.80 -8.98 -10.47
N LYS A 311 -20.01 -9.52 -10.27
CA LYS A 311 -21.03 -8.89 -9.42
C LYS A 311 -20.60 -8.78 -7.95
N SER A 312 -19.71 -9.68 -7.49
CA SER A 312 -19.07 -9.60 -6.17
C SER A 312 -18.26 -8.31 -6.02
N ASP A 313 -17.52 -7.93 -7.06
CA ASP A 313 -16.68 -6.72 -7.06
C ASP A 313 -17.56 -5.48 -6.96
N LEU A 314 -18.64 -5.43 -7.75
CA LEU A 314 -19.63 -4.34 -7.68
C LEU A 314 -20.21 -4.18 -6.27
N LYS A 315 -20.57 -5.29 -5.61
CA LYS A 315 -21.08 -5.26 -4.23
C LYS A 315 -20.06 -4.65 -3.26
N ASN A 316 -18.79 -5.06 -3.37
CA ASN A 316 -17.72 -4.56 -2.52
C ASN A 316 -17.40 -3.09 -2.81
N GLN A 317 -17.35 -2.70 -4.08
CA GLN A 317 -17.15 -1.31 -4.52
C GLN A 317 -18.24 -0.40 -3.97
N ILE A 318 -19.53 -0.80 -4.05
CA ILE A 318 -20.63 -0.02 -3.46
C ILE A 318 -20.45 0.11 -1.95
N LYS A 319 -20.16 -0.99 -1.24
CA LYS A 319 -19.95 -0.98 0.22
C LYS A 319 -18.83 -0.02 0.63
N ASN A 320 -17.73 -0.03 -0.09
CA ASN A 320 -16.58 0.82 0.20
C ASN A 320 -16.86 2.29 -0.17
N LEU A 321 -17.53 2.53 -1.30
CA LEU A 321 -17.89 3.86 -1.75
C LEU A 321 -18.82 4.58 -0.77
N VAL A 322 -19.76 3.87 -0.12
CA VAL A 322 -20.57 4.42 0.99
C VAL A 322 -19.67 4.98 2.10
N LYS A 323 -18.57 4.30 2.44
CA LYS A 323 -17.64 4.78 3.48
C LYS A 323 -16.79 5.97 3.03
N VAL A 324 -16.52 6.08 1.73
CA VAL A 324 -15.73 7.16 1.12
C VAL A 324 -16.56 8.44 0.98
N ILE A 325 -17.73 8.37 0.32
CA ILE A 325 -18.52 9.56 0.00
C ILE A 325 -19.76 9.77 0.89
N GLY A 326 -20.26 8.72 1.53
CA GLY A 326 -21.51 8.74 2.31
C GLY A 326 -22.66 8.08 1.54
N GLU A 327 -23.66 7.57 2.27
CA GLU A 327 -24.81 6.86 1.69
C GLU A 327 -25.69 7.81 0.84
N ASP A 328 -26.10 8.93 1.40
CA ASP A 328 -26.96 9.92 0.71
C ASP A 328 -26.32 10.44 -0.58
N GLU A 329 -25.02 10.75 -0.52
CA GLU A 329 -24.25 11.24 -1.67
C GLU A 329 -24.14 10.18 -2.78
N LEU A 330 -23.96 8.91 -2.40
CA LEU A 330 -23.90 7.82 -3.37
C LEU A 330 -25.25 7.59 -4.04
N ILE A 331 -26.36 7.64 -3.28
CA ILE A 331 -27.71 7.48 -3.82
C ILE A 331 -27.99 8.57 -4.87
N GLU A 332 -27.76 9.84 -4.52
CA GLU A 332 -28.05 10.96 -5.43
C GLU A 332 -27.25 10.85 -6.74
N ARG A 333 -25.97 10.47 -6.65
CA ARG A 333 -25.08 10.40 -7.82
C ARG A 333 -25.19 9.14 -8.66
N ALA A 334 -25.69 8.03 -8.11
CA ALA A 334 -25.83 6.77 -8.85
C ALA A 334 -27.25 6.52 -9.37
N TYR A 335 -28.27 6.98 -8.64
CA TYR A 335 -29.69 6.71 -8.94
C TYR A 335 -30.61 7.93 -8.80
N GLY A 336 -30.10 9.07 -8.31
CA GLY A 336 -30.88 10.28 -8.09
C GLY A 336 -31.10 11.12 -9.34
N SER A 337 -31.44 12.38 -9.13
CA SER A 337 -31.76 13.32 -10.21
C SER A 337 -30.53 13.82 -10.96
N HIS A 338 -29.35 13.76 -10.33
CA HIS A 338 -28.07 14.19 -10.88
C HIS A 338 -27.08 13.02 -10.95
N ILE A 339 -27.32 12.10 -11.89
CA ILE A 339 -26.47 10.92 -12.05
C ILE A 339 -25.08 11.33 -12.57
N THR A 340 -24.06 11.13 -11.75
CA THR A 340 -22.65 11.34 -12.10
C THR A 340 -21.79 10.10 -11.87
N ILE A 341 -22.30 9.04 -11.24
CA ILE A 341 -21.58 7.79 -10.98
C ILE A 341 -22.26 6.66 -11.77
N HIS A 342 -21.47 5.97 -12.60
CA HIS A 342 -21.92 4.85 -13.40
C HIS A 342 -21.07 3.61 -13.10
N PHE A 343 -21.72 2.47 -12.85
CA PHE A 343 -21.03 1.18 -12.75
C PHE A 343 -21.09 0.48 -14.10
N LYS A 344 -19.94 0.04 -14.62
CA LYS A 344 -19.83 -0.59 -15.94
C LYS A 344 -19.08 -1.90 -15.86
N LYS A 345 -19.67 -2.97 -16.40
CA LYS A 345 -18.97 -4.24 -16.54
C LYS A 345 -17.87 -4.14 -17.61
N VAL A 346 -16.68 -4.67 -17.33
CA VAL A 346 -15.58 -4.79 -18.30
C VAL A 346 -15.96 -5.76 -19.41
#